data_AF-A0A7S2F8M6-F1
#
_entry.id   AF-A0A7S2F8M6-F1
#
_cell.length_a   1.000
_cell.length_b   1.000
_cell.length_c   1.000
_cell.angle_alpha   90.00
_cell.angle_beta   90.00
_cell.angle_gamma   90.00
#
_symmetry.space_group_name_H-M   'P 1'
#
loop_
_entity.id
_entity.type
_entity.pdbx_description
1 polymer ?
#
loop_
_entity_poly.entity_id
_entity_poly.type
_entity_poly.pdbx_seq_one_letter_code
_entity_poly.pdbx_strand_id
1 'polypeptide(L)'
;MKPCLIICLALGQPLAAAAGRFRNAPDVAERVAAEASENIQIHDGFQDQERKDVEAEQEIKSHKAMSEVSTAKWVVALDHDLKTKMLVQVGAKTSQPAIQDPCSNIACGSLTCPAGFVATTVPGHCCPYCVNPDIKPEPAVKGASGEFGGKASTFCDDVWCFPTMCTEPETSPSTTNGACCPTCPTR
;
A
#
# COMPACT_ATOMS: atom_id res chain seq x y z
N MET A 1 -70.83 48.82 -1.11
CA MET A 1 -71.21 49.24 0.25
C MET A 1 -69.96 49.82 0.92
N LYS A 2 -69.93 51.15 1.05
CA LYS A 2 -68.95 52.02 1.77
C LYS A 2 -69.31 52.04 3.28
N PRO A 3 -68.57 52.67 4.22
CA PRO A 3 -67.57 53.78 4.09
C PRO A 3 -66.29 53.58 4.96
N CYS A 4 -65.16 54.28 4.87
CA CYS A 4 -64.79 55.70 4.74
C CYS A 4 -65.01 56.57 6.01
N LEU A 5 -64.01 57.44 6.30
CA LEU A 5 -63.95 58.59 7.23
C LEU A 5 -63.43 58.27 8.67
N ILE A 6 -62.44 58.96 9.29
CA ILE A 6 -62.25 60.40 9.63
C ILE A 6 -60.75 60.60 10.02
N ILE A 7 -59.89 61.41 9.35
CA ILE A 7 -59.52 62.86 9.45
C ILE A 7 -59.19 63.42 10.87
N CYS A 8 -58.11 64.24 10.95
CA CYS A 8 -57.74 65.26 11.98
C CYS A 8 -56.79 64.76 13.10
N LEU A 9 -55.74 65.46 13.54
CA LEU A 9 -55.26 66.84 13.35
C LEU A 9 -53.79 66.88 13.87
N ALA A 10 -52.91 67.65 13.22
CA ALA A 10 -51.56 67.95 13.69
C ALA A 10 -51.59 68.92 14.89
N LEU A 11 -50.63 68.80 15.83
CA LEU A 11 -49.93 69.92 16.53
C LEU A 11 -48.97 69.36 17.62
N GLY A 12 -47.68 69.77 17.58
CA GLY A 12 -46.78 69.81 18.75
C GLY A 12 -45.45 69.05 18.64
N GLN A 13 -44.37 69.73 18.21
CA GLN A 13 -42.96 69.30 18.40
C GLN A 13 -42.44 69.63 19.83
N PRO A 14 -41.15 69.46 20.17
CA PRO A 14 -40.38 68.22 20.40
C PRO A 14 -39.73 68.22 21.81
N LEU A 15 -39.24 67.08 22.32
CA LEU A 15 -38.25 67.10 23.40
C LEU A 15 -37.12 66.12 23.10
N ALA A 16 -35.94 66.68 22.91
CA ALA A 16 -34.70 65.98 22.63
C ALA A 16 -34.24 65.19 23.86
N ALA A 17 -34.04 63.88 23.70
CA ALA A 17 -33.19 63.09 24.59
C ALA A 17 -31.84 62.91 23.90
N ALA A 18 -30.81 63.57 24.45
CA ALA A 18 -29.43 63.41 24.05
C ALA A 18 -28.93 62.01 24.44
N ALA A 19 -28.82 61.10 23.46
CA ALA A 19 -28.01 59.90 23.58
C ALA A 19 -26.65 60.18 22.92
N GLY A 20 -25.60 60.23 23.74
CA GLY A 20 -24.23 60.45 23.29
C GLY A 20 -23.80 59.42 22.24
N ARG A 21 -23.65 59.88 20.99
CA ARG A 21 -22.99 59.13 19.92
C ARG A 21 -21.51 59.04 20.23
N PHE A 22 -21.06 57.88 20.71
CA PHE A 22 -19.69 57.46 20.43
C PHE A 22 -19.52 57.42 18.91
N ARG A 23 -18.63 58.26 18.40
CA ARG A 23 -18.34 58.41 16.97
C ARG A 23 -17.52 57.21 16.50
N ASN A 24 -18.18 56.10 16.17
CA ASN A 24 -17.62 55.19 15.18
C ASN A 24 -17.88 55.86 13.82
N ALA A 25 -16.83 56.24 13.10
CA ALA A 25 -16.95 56.90 11.81
C ALA A 25 -17.74 56.01 10.83
N PRO A 26 -18.64 56.58 9.99
CA PRO A 26 -19.49 55.81 9.06
C PRO A 26 -18.68 54.95 8.07
N ASP A 27 -17.44 55.34 7.77
CA ASP A 27 -16.53 54.64 6.87
C ASP A 27 -16.09 53.25 7.38
N VAL A 28 -15.97 53.09 8.70
CA VAL A 28 -15.54 51.81 9.30
C VAL A 28 -16.67 50.79 9.25
N ALA A 29 -17.92 51.22 9.39
CA ALA A 29 -19.08 50.34 9.26
C ALA A 29 -19.26 49.85 7.81
N GLU A 30 -19.04 50.74 6.83
CA GLU A 30 -19.06 50.40 5.40
C GLU A 30 -17.92 49.45 5.03
N ARG A 31 -16.71 49.67 5.55
CA ARG A 31 -15.57 48.74 5.37
C ARG A 31 -15.79 47.41 6.05
N VAL A 32 -16.36 47.35 7.25
CA VAL A 32 -16.69 46.08 7.91
C VAL A 32 -17.78 45.33 7.14
N ALA A 33 -18.75 46.04 6.55
CA ALA A 33 -19.74 45.42 5.66
C ALA A 33 -19.11 44.89 4.35
N ALA A 34 -18.13 45.62 3.79
CA ALA A 34 -17.36 45.17 2.64
C ALA A 34 -16.45 43.97 2.98
N GLU A 35 -15.71 44.01 4.09
CA GLU A 35 -14.85 42.92 4.58
C GLU A 35 -15.67 41.69 5.01
N ALA A 36 -16.89 41.87 5.54
CA ALA A 36 -17.79 40.76 5.86
C ALA A 36 -18.28 40.03 4.59
N SER A 37 -18.28 40.69 3.43
CA SER A 37 -18.57 40.05 2.14
C SER A 37 -17.37 39.27 1.56
N GLU A 38 -16.16 39.50 2.09
CA GLU A 38 -14.94 38.72 1.79
C GLU A 38 -14.71 37.57 2.78
N ASN A 39 -15.71 37.24 3.60
CA ASN A 39 -15.67 36.12 4.51
C ASN A 39 -15.75 34.80 3.73
N ILE A 40 -14.61 34.38 3.16
CA ILE A 40 -14.44 33.08 2.52
C ILE A 40 -14.57 32.03 3.61
N GLN A 41 -15.76 31.48 3.74
CA GLN A 41 -16.06 30.36 4.63
C GLN A 41 -15.36 29.11 4.10
N ILE A 42 -14.13 28.88 4.57
CA ILE A 42 -13.32 27.69 4.31
C ILE A 42 -14.08 26.39 4.70
N HIS A 43 -15.21 26.47 5.42
CA HIS A 43 -16.07 25.33 5.72
C HIS A 43 -16.81 24.77 4.50
N ASP A 44 -17.07 25.57 3.47
CA ASP A 44 -17.84 25.13 2.30
C ASP A 44 -16.99 24.30 1.33
N GLY A 45 -15.71 24.65 1.16
CA GLY A 45 -14.80 23.90 0.28
C GLY A 45 -14.53 22.46 0.74
N PHE A 46 -14.45 22.25 2.07
CA PHE A 46 -14.29 20.91 2.62
C PHE A 46 -15.58 20.10 2.57
N GLN A 47 -16.75 20.70 2.80
CA GLN A 47 -18.03 20.00 2.62
C GLN A 47 -18.27 19.62 1.15
N ASP A 48 -17.94 20.50 0.21
CA ASP A 48 -18.07 20.22 -1.21
C ASP A 48 -17.16 19.07 -1.65
N GLN A 49 -15.94 19.01 -1.10
CA GLN A 49 -14.99 17.93 -1.36
C GLN A 49 -15.42 16.62 -0.70
N GLU A 50 -15.88 16.68 0.55
CA GLU A 50 -16.42 15.52 1.27
C GLU A 50 -17.62 14.93 0.54
N ARG A 51 -18.55 15.75 0.03
CA ARG A 51 -19.68 15.25 -0.77
C ARG A 51 -19.22 14.55 -2.05
N LYS A 52 -18.26 15.12 -2.76
CA LYS A 52 -17.69 14.49 -3.97
C LYS A 52 -16.97 13.18 -3.65
N ASP A 53 -16.22 13.14 -2.55
CA ASP A 53 -15.51 11.94 -2.11
C ASP A 53 -16.51 10.86 -1.67
N VAL A 54 -17.58 11.23 -0.94
CA VAL A 54 -18.67 10.31 -0.55
C VAL A 54 -19.44 9.80 -1.76
N GLU A 55 -19.72 10.64 -2.77
CA GLU A 55 -20.34 10.23 -4.03
C GLU A 55 -19.45 9.25 -4.80
N ALA A 56 -18.15 9.55 -4.91
CA ALA A 56 -17.17 8.66 -5.55
C ALA A 56 -17.04 7.33 -4.80
N GLU A 57 -17.01 7.34 -3.46
CA GLU A 57 -16.99 6.13 -2.64
C GLU A 57 -18.26 5.30 -2.84
N GLN A 58 -19.43 5.94 -2.91
CA GLN A 58 -20.71 5.26 -3.16
C GLN A 58 -20.74 4.66 -4.56
N GLU A 59 -20.26 5.38 -5.58
CA GLU A 59 -20.14 4.89 -6.94
C GLU A 59 -19.22 3.65 -6.97
N ILE A 60 -18.00 3.77 -6.44
CA ILE A 60 -17.01 2.69 -6.32
C ILE A 60 -17.61 1.46 -5.61
N LYS A 61 -18.35 1.67 -4.52
CA LYS A 61 -18.99 0.61 -3.74
C LYS A 61 -20.18 -0.02 -4.47
N SER A 62 -20.89 0.75 -5.31
CA SER A 62 -22.02 0.28 -6.12
C SER A 62 -21.58 -0.52 -7.34
N HIS A 63 -20.34 -0.32 -7.82
CA HIS A 63 -19.76 -1.15 -8.85
C HIS A 63 -19.56 -2.58 -8.31
N LYS A 64 -20.47 -3.47 -8.69
CA LYS A 64 -20.43 -4.91 -8.40
C LYS A 64 -19.05 -5.53 -8.69
N ALA A 65 -18.35 -5.05 -9.72
CA ALA A 65 -16.99 -5.47 -10.06
C ALA A 65 -15.96 -5.20 -8.94
N MET A 66 -16.08 -4.10 -8.19
CA MET A 66 -15.18 -3.78 -7.07
C MET A 66 -15.60 -4.44 -5.75
N SER A 67 -16.91 -4.70 -5.58
CA SER A 67 -17.39 -5.56 -4.50
C SER A 67 -16.90 -7.00 -4.64
N GLU A 68 -16.81 -7.53 -5.88
CA GLU A 68 -16.28 -8.86 -6.15
C GLU A 68 -14.75 -8.93 -6.02
N VAL A 69 -14.01 -7.86 -6.36
CA VAL A 69 -12.56 -7.81 -6.17
C VAL A 69 -12.17 -7.81 -4.69
N SER A 70 -12.86 -7.02 -3.86
CA SER A 70 -12.56 -6.94 -2.43
C SER A 70 -12.95 -8.18 -1.64
N THR A 71 -13.97 -8.93 -2.09
CA THR A 71 -14.47 -10.12 -1.38
C THR A 71 -13.86 -11.44 -1.87
N ALA A 72 -13.21 -11.45 -3.04
CA ALA A 72 -12.63 -12.67 -3.57
C ALA A 72 -11.23 -12.95 -3.04
N LYS A 73 -10.92 -14.24 -2.90
CA LYS A 73 -9.60 -14.72 -2.50
C LYS A 73 -8.67 -14.66 -3.72
N TRP A 74 -7.59 -13.89 -3.64
CA TRP A 74 -6.60 -13.76 -4.71
C TRP A 74 -5.32 -14.53 -4.38
N VAL A 75 -4.72 -15.19 -5.37
CA VAL A 75 -3.41 -15.85 -5.25
C VAL A 75 -2.47 -15.31 -6.31
N VAL A 76 -1.18 -15.20 -5.97
CA VAL A 76 -0.14 -14.84 -6.93
C VAL A 76 0.24 -16.10 -7.71
N ALA A 77 0.12 -16.06 -9.03
CA ALA A 77 0.59 -17.09 -9.95
C ALA A 77 1.67 -16.53 -10.86
N LEU A 78 2.44 -17.41 -11.49
CA LEU A 78 3.32 -17.04 -12.60
C LEU A 78 2.54 -17.16 -13.90
N ASP A 79 2.75 -16.22 -14.81
CA ASP A 79 2.21 -16.26 -16.16
C ASP A 79 2.84 -17.42 -16.95
N HIS A 80 2.34 -17.67 -18.16
CA HIS A 80 2.82 -18.77 -19.02
C HIS A 80 4.34 -18.71 -19.29
N ASP A 81 4.97 -17.54 -19.19
CA ASP A 81 6.41 -17.34 -19.32
C ASP A 81 7.25 -17.74 -18.08
N LEU A 82 6.59 -18.15 -16.99
CA LEU A 82 7.16 -18.50 -15.68
C LEU A 82 7.97 -17.37 -15.01
N LYS A 83 7.82 -16.12 -15.46
CA LYS A 83 8.59 -14.97 -14.96
C LYS A 83 7.68 -13.87 -14.45
N THR A 84 6.56 -13.64 -15.11
CA THR A 84 5.66 -12.54 -14.78
C THR A 84 4.69 -12.97 -13.67
N LYS A 85 4.64 -12.21 -12.57
CA LYS A 85 3.69 -12.47 -11.47
C LYS A 85 2.33 -11.87 -11.81
N MET A 86 1.26 -12.65 -11.68
CA MET A 86 -0.13 -12.22 -11.88
C MET A 86 -1.02 -12.63 -10.71
N LEU A 87 -2.12 -11.90 -10.49
CA LEU A 87 -3.13 -12.23 -9.49
C LEU A 87 -4.27 -13.03 -10.13
N VAL A 88 -4.56 -14.20 -9.58
CA VAL A 88 -5.65 -15.08 -10.02
C VAL A 88 -6.71 -15.13 -8.93
N GLN A 89 -7.96 -14.86 -9.30
CA GLN A 89 -9.12 -14.95 -8.40
C GLN A 89 -9.45 -16.43 -8.18
N VAL A 90 -9.33 -16.89 -6.94
CA VAL A 90 -9.72 -18.26 -6.55
C VAL A 90 -11.25 -18.35 -6.59
N GLY A 91 -11.78 -18.98 -7.64
CA GLY A 91 -13.21 -19.17 -7.86
C GLY A 91 -13.81 -18.42 -9.05
N ALA A 92 -13.01 -17.66 -9.81
CA ALA A 92 -13.45 -17.19 -11.13
C ALA A 92 -13.76 -18.41 -12.00
N LYS A 93 -14.98 -18.46 -12.56
CA LYS A 93 -15.45 -19.50 -13.47
C LYS A 93 -14.50 -19.63 -14.67
N THR A 94 -13.47 -20.44 -14.54
CA THR A 94 -12.69 -20.93 -15.67
C THR A 94 -13.25 -22.30 -16.02
N SER A 95 -13.49 -22.54 -17.30
CA SER A 95 -13.79 -23.86 -17.88
C SER A 95 -12.62 -24.85 -17.73
N GLN A 96 -11.72 -24.58 -16.79
CA GLN A 96 -10.56 -25.38 -16.42
C GLN A 96 -10.98 -26.26 -15.24
N PRO A 97 -10.49 -27.52 -15.18
CA PRO A 97 -10.75 -28.36 -14.03
C PRO A 97 -10.31 -27.61 -12.77
N ALA A 98 -11.12 -27.71 -11.70
CA ALA A 98 -10.74 -27.22 -10.38
C ALA A 98 -9.31 -27.64 -10.10
N ILE A 99 -8.48 -26.72 -9.57
CA ILE A 99 -7.05 -26.95 -9.27
C ILE A 99 -6.93 -28.32 -8.61
N GLN A 100 -6.54 -29.32 -9.42
CA GLN A 100 -6.37 -30.67 -8.93
C GLN A 100 -5.14 -30.59 -8.05
N ASP A 101 -5.24 -31.01 -6.79
CA ASP A 101 -4.08 -31.20 -5.96
C ASP A 101 -3.16 -32.25 -6.64
N PRO A 102 -1.94 -31.90 -7.09
CA PRO A 102 -0.97 -32.86 -7.62
C PRO A 102 -0.81 -34.18 -6.84
N CYS A 103 -1.14 -34.22 -5.55
CA CYS A 103 -1.03 -35.43 -4.73
C CYS A 103 -2.31 -36.31 -4.73
N SER A 104 -3.44 -35.81 -5.22
CA SER A 104 -4.75 -36.48 -5.10
C SER A 104 -4.88 -37.76 -5.92
N ASN A 105 -4.08 -37.92 -6.98
CA ASN A 105 -4.07 -39.14 -7.80
C ASN A 105 -2.86 -40.05 -7.51
N ILE A 106 -2.05 -39.74 -6.50
CA ILE A 106 -0.83 -40.49 -6.17
C ILE A 106 -1.12 -41.41 -4.99
N ALA A 107 -1.19 -42.72 -5.25
CA ALA A 107 -1.17 -43.72 -4.20
C ALA A 107 0.28 -43.93 -3.73
N CYS A 108 0.62 -43.47 -2.53
CA CYS A 108 1.93 -43.73 -1.94
C CYS A 108 2.05 -45.22 -1.54
N GLY A 109 3.21 -45.83 -1.83
CA GLY A 109 3.48 -47.22 -1.46
C GLY A 109 3.63 -47.42 0.05
N SER A 110 3.52 -48.67 0.50
CA SER A 110 3.76 -49.04 1.90
C SER A 110 5.25 -48.90 2.25
N LEU A 111 5.59 -47.82 2.95
CA LEU A 111 6.96 -47.54 3.39
C LEU A 111 7.24 -48.21 4.74
N THR A 112 8.26 -49.07 4.82
CA THR A 112 8.78 -49.61 6.09
C THR A 112 10.13 -48.96 6.37
N CYS A 113 10.21 -48.12 7.40
CA CYS A 113 11.46 -47.47 7.76
C CYS A 113 12.33 -48.37 8.67
N PRO A 114 13.64 -48.49 8.41
CA PRO A 114 14.58 -49.13 9.32
C PRO A 114 14.63 -48.41 10.68
N ALA A 115 15.16 -49.08 11.71
CA ALA A 115 15.28 -48.52 13.06
C ALA A 115 16.03 -47.18 13.04
N GLY A 116 15.48 -46.17 13.73
CA GLY A 116 16.02 -44.81 13.79
C GLY A 116 15.55 -43.88 12.66
N PHE A 117 14.79 -44.39 11.68
CA PHE A 117 14.15 -43.56 10.67
C PHE A 117 12.65 -43.50 10.88
N VAL A 118 12.10 -42.29 10.81
CA VAL A 118 10.67 -42.03 10.90
C VAL A 118 10.14 -41.61 9.54
N ALA A 119 8.97 -42.13 9.17
CA ALA A 119 8.28 -41.72 7.96
C ALA A 119 7.75 -40.29 8.15
N THR A 120 8.28 -39.33 7.40
CA THR A 120 7.87 -37.93 7.48
C THR A 120 7.46 -37.40 6.12
N THR A 121 6.40 -36.60 6.11
CA THR A 121 5.96 -35.84 4.95
C THR A 121 6.50 -34.43 5.04
N VAL A 122 7.31 -34.03 4.06
CA VAL A 122 7.85 -32.66 3.96
C VAL A 122 6.97 -31.83 3.02
N PRO A 123 6.74 -30.54 3.31
CA PRO A 123 5.94 -29.66 2.46
C PRO A 123 6.46 -29.65 1.01
N GLY A 124 5.57 -29.93 0.05
CA GLY A 124 5.91 -30.03 -1.38
C GLY A 124 6.25 -31.44 -1.85
N HIS A 125 6.16 -32.45 -0.98
CA HIS A 125 6.27 -33.86 -1.36
C HIS A 125 4.95 -34.59 -1.13
N CYS A 126 4.50 -35.33 -2.14
CA CYS A 126 3.23 -36.05 -2.06
C CYS A 126 3.32 -37.34 -1.23
N CYS A 127 4.51 -37.92 -1.07
CA CYS A 127 4.70 -39.17 -0.33
C CYS A 127 5.71 -39.03 0.81
N PRO A 128 5.47 -39.75 1.93
CA PRO A 128 6.41 -39.77 3.04
C PRO A 128 7.67 -40.52 2.67
N TYR A 129 8.78 -40.12 3.27
CA TYR A 129 10.06 -40.81 3.18
C TYR A 129 10.68 -40.95 4.56
N CYS A 130 11.61 -41.89 4.68
CA CYS A 130 12.28 -42.19 5.94
C CYS A 130 13.37 -41.15 6.19
N VAL A 131 13.20 -40.32 7.22
CA VAL A 131 14.24 -39.41 7.71
C VAL A 131 14.73 -39.86 9.06
N ASN A 132 16.02 -39.69 9.31
CA ASN A 132 16.57 -39.82 10.65
C ASN A 132 16.83 -38.42 11.21
N PRO A 133 16.07 -37.99 12.24
CA PRO A 133 16.24 -36.66 12.84
C PRO A 133 17.57 -36.49 13.58
N ASP A 134 18.24 -37.58 13.94
CA ASP A 134 19.54 -37.56 14.63
C ASP A 134 20.70 -37.32 13.66
N ILE A 135 20.48 -37.51 12.35
CA ILE A 135 21.44 -37.18 11.31
C ILE A 135 21.16 -35.74 10.88
N LYS A 136 21.98 -34.81 11.37
CA LYS A 136 22.03 -33.43 10.87
C LYS A 136 23.05 -33.38 9.74
N PRO A 137 22.65 -33.51 8.45
CA PRO A 137 23.58 -33.23 7.38
C PRO A 137 23.95 -31.75 7.49
N GLU A 138 25.23 -31.45 7.72
CA GLU A 138 25.69 -30.08 7.58
C GLU A 138 25.39 -29.64 6.14
N PRO A 139 24.77 -28.47 5.93
CA PRO A 139 24.51 -27.99 4.59
C PRO A 139 25.86 -27.79 3.90
N ALA A 140 26.15 -28.66 2.93
CA ALA A 140 27.38 -28.60 2.13
C ALA A 140 27.53 -27.24 1.42
N VAL A 141 26.41 -26.53 1.22
CA VAL A 141 26.36 -25.17 0.68
C VAL A 141 25.89 -24.19 1.75
N LYS A 142 26.81 -23.46 2.37
CA LYS A 142 26.52 -22.31 3.24
C LYS A 142 26.08 -21.09 2.42
N GLY A 143 25.19 -21.25 1.44
CA GLY A 143 24.61 -20.16 0.63
C GLY A 143 25.59 -19.01 0.28
N ALA A 144 25.08 -17.78 0.29
CA ALA A 144 25.87 -16.58 0.04
C ALA A 144 26.80 -16.19 1.21
N SER A 145 26.93 -16.98 2.29
CA SER A 145 27.71 -16.64 3.49
C SER A 145 28.80 -17.66 3.85
N GLY A 146 29.03 -18.65 2.98
CA GLY A 146 30.08 -19.65 3.14
C GLY A 146 31.48 -19.12 2.81
N GLU A 147 32.46 -20.03 2.79
CA GLU A 147 33.84 -19.73 2.35
C GLU A 147 33.89 -19.18 0.92
N PHE A 148 32.93 -19.59 0.08
CA PHE A 148 32.69 -19.10 -1.28
C PHE A 148 31.49 -18.15 -1.39
N GLY A 149 30.94 -17.72 -0.26
CA GLY A 149 29.83 -16.78 -0.18
C GLY A 149 30.28 -15.34 -0.40
N GLY A 150 29.32 -14.47 -0.71
CA GLY A 150 29.55 -13.03 -0.75
C GLY A 150 29.90 -12.48 0.63
N LYS A 151 30.77 -11.47 0.66
CA LYS A 151 31.03 -10.63 1.83
C LYS A 151 30.44 -9.25 1.58
N ALA A 152 29.90 -8.60 2.61
CA ALA A 152 29.44 -7.22 2.48
C ALA A 152 30.61 -6.31 2.04
N SER A 153 30.34 -5.40 1.11
CA SER A 153 31.29 -4.38 0.66
C SER A 153 31.57 -3.39 1.78
N THR A 154 32.84 -3.02 1.95
CA THR A 154 33.24 -1.96 2.89
C THR A 154 33.05 -0.56 2.30
N PHE A 155 32.85 -0.44 0.99
CA PHE A 155 32.85 0.85 0.27
C PHE A 155 31.47 1.27 -0.24
N CYS A 156 30.53 0.33 -0.39
CA CYS A 156 29.19 0.61 -0.88
C CYS A 156 28.16 -0.09 0.01
N ASP A 157 27.16 0.68 0.46
CA ASP A 157 26.05 0.15 1.24
C ASP A 157 25.22 -0.83 0.39
N ASP A 158 24.69 -1.87 1.05
CA ASP A 158 23.87 -2.93 0.44
C ASP A 158 24.50 -3.73 -0.71
N VAL A 159 25.82 -3.64 -0.90
CA VAL A 159 26.55 -4.43 -1.92
C VAL A 159 27.23 -5.65 -1.29
N TRP A 160 27.02 -6.83 -1.88
CA TRP A 160 27.70 -8.08 -1.50
C TRP A 160 28.67 -8.52 -2.60
N CYS A 161 29.93 -8.70 -2.23
CA CYS A 161 31.02 -9.06 -3.11
C CYS A 161 31.37 -10.53 -2.97
N PHE A 162 31.17 -11.31 -4.02
CA PHE A 162 31.59 -12.70 -4.10
C PHE A 162 33.08 -12.81 -4.43
N PRO A 163 33.78 -13.86 -3.94
CA PRO A 163 35.16 -14.12 -4.32
C PRO A 163 35.26 -14.21 -5.84
N THR A 164 36.22 -13.48 -6.39
CA THR A 164 36.42 -13.46 -7.82
C THR A 164 37.25 -14.67 -8.24
N MET A 165 36.95 -15.24 -9.42
CA MET A 165 37.66 -16.42 -9.94
C MET A 165 38.88 -16.02 -10.79
N CYS A 166 39.50 -14.86 -10.53
CA CYS A 166 40.63 -14.38 -11.33
C CYS A 166 41.84 -15.30 -11.14
N THR A 167 42.54 -15.57 -12.23
CA THR A 167 43.86 -16.23 -12.20
C THR A 167 45.00 -15.23 -11.92
N GLU A 168 44.72 -13.94 -12.05
CA GLU A 168 45.63 -12.83 -11.81
C GLU A 168 45.21 -12.06 -10.55
N PRO A 169 46.15 -11.35 -9.88
CA PRO A 169 45.84 -10.60 -8.68
C PRO A 169 44.74 -9.55 -8.95
N GLU A 170 43.72 -9.57 -8.11
CA GLU A 170 42.57 -8.67 -8.17
C GLU A 170 42.96 -7.22 -7.86
N THR A 171 42.21 -6.28 -8.42
CA THR A 171 42.27 -4.88 -7.99
C THR A 171 41.29 -4.66 -6.84
N SER A 172 41.82 -4.26 -5.67
CA SER A 172 41.00 -3.99 -4.49
C SER A 172 40.04 -2.80 -4.71
N PRO A 173 38.80 -2.88 -4.18
CA PRO A 173 37.90 -1.74 -4.19
C PRO A 173 38.45 -0.62 -3.30
N SER A 174 38.18 0.63 -3.68
CA SER A 174 38.60 1.84 -2.97
C SER A 174 37.69 3.01 -3.30
N THR A 175 37.74 4.06 -2.51
CA THR A 175 37.02 5.31 -2.80
C THR A 175 37.57 6.05 -4.02
N THR A 176 38.80 5.77 -4.46
CA THR A 176 39.46 6.45 -5.59
C THR A 176 39.15 5.79 -6.94
N ASN A 177 39.04 4.46 -6.98
CA ASN A 177 38.68 3.73 -8.20
C ASN A 177 37.17 3.55 -8.39
N GLY A 178 36.35 3.96 -7.40
CA GLY A 178 34.89 3.89 -7.46
C GLY A 178 34.31 2.48 -7.51
N ALA A 179 35.14 1.46 -7.26
CA ALA A 179 34.71 0.07 -7.29
C ALA A 179 34.18 -0.36 -5.91
N CYS A 180 33.03 -1.01 -5.89
CA CYS A 180 32.42 -1.55 -4.68
C CYS A 180 32.96 -2.95 -4.31
N CYS A 181 33.40 -3.72 -5.30
CA CYS A 181 33.89 -5.10 -5.14
C CYS A 181 35.24 -5.27 -5.83
N PRO A 182 36.03 -6.30 -5.45
CA PRO A 182 37.24 -6.64 -6.18
C PRO A 182 36.90 -6.97 -7.63
N THR A 183 37.73 -6.47 -8.55
CA THR A 183 37.54 -6.71 -9.98
C THR A 183 38.76 -7.41 -10.55
N CYS A 184 38.55 -8.36 -11.45
CA CYS A 184 39.64 -8.87 -12.27
C CYS A 184 40.19 -7.74 -13.15
N PRO A 185 41.51 -7.68 -13.36
CA PRO A 185 42.08 -6.82 -14.39
C PRO A 185 41.47 -7.18 -15.76
N THR A 186 41.16 -6.16 -16.56
CA THR A 186 40.75 -6.36 -17.95
C THR A 186 41.96 -6.83 -18.74
N ARG A 187 41.86 -8.04 -19.30
CA ARG A 187 42.87 -8.61 -20.20
C ARG A 187 43.08 -7.75 -21.44
#